data_AF-A0AAD7WL83-F1
#
_entry.id   AF-A0AAD7WL83-F1
#
_cell.length_a   1.000
_cell.length_b   1.000
_cell.length_c   1.000
_cell.angle_alpha   90.00
_cell.angle_beta   90.00
_cell.angle_gamma   90.00
#
_symmetry.space_group_name_H-M   'P 1'
#
loop_
_entity.id
_entity.type
_entity.pdbx_description
1 polymer ?
#
loop_
_entity_poly.entity_id
_entity_poly.type
_entity_poly.pdbx_seq_one_letter_code
_entity_poly.pdbx_strand_id
1 'polypeptide(L)'
;MITTYGNRILTIGEVPKDQVYALKLKGISTCFSMLKAVLSGNYVNFGVFRLYGDDALDNSLQTFIKLLLSIPQSDLLDYPKLSQSYYSLLEVLTQDHMSFIASLEPHVIMYILSSISEGLTALDTMVCTGCCSSLDHIVTYLFKQLSRSTKKRAAPVPQESDRFLHIMQQHPEMIQQMLSTVLNIIIFEDCRNQWSMSRPLLGLILLNEKYFADLRNSIVNSQPPREAAGHAPMLRESHGRHRAQFTQKQQNCVHTEPLRV
;
A
#
# COMPACT_ATOMS: atom_id res chain seq x y z
N MET A 1 25.77 -6.25 1.05
CA MET A 1 25.64 -6.14 2.53
C MET A 1 24.29 -6.60 3.03
N ILE A 2 23.17 -5.99 2.59
CA ILE A 2 21.80 -6.42 2.98
C ILE A 2 21.58 -7.90 2.68
N THR A 3 21.95 -8.35 1.48
CA THR A 3 21.88 -9.76 1.04
C THR A 3 22.66 -10.71 1.94
N THR A 4 23.92 -10.39 2.23
CA THR A 4 24.80 -11.19 3.08
C THR A 4 24.28 -11.28 4.52
N TYR A 5 23.82 -10.16 5.08
CA TYR A 5 23.24 -10.12 6.41
C TYR A 5 21.93 -10.89 6.46
N GLY A 6 21.04 -10.66 5.48
CA GLY A 6 19.74 -11.30 5.40
C GLY A 6 19.83 -12.82 5.32
N ASN A 7 20.73 -13.34 4.49
CA ASN A 7 20.95 -14.79 4.42
C ASN A 7 21.47 -15.36 5.75
N ARG A 8 22.32 -14.63 6.49
CA ARG A 8 22.80 -15.08 7.80
C ARG A 8 21.71 -15.05 8.87
N ILE A 9 20.91 -13.98 8.93
CA ILE A 9 19.85 -13.89 9.95
C ILE A 9 18.76 -14.93 9.73
N LEU A 10 18.48 -15.31 8.47
CA LEU A 10 17.54 -16.39 8.14
C LEU A 10 18.03 -17.78 8.54
N THR A 11 19.34 -17.98 8.72
CA THR A 11 19.90 -19.25 9.23
C THR A 11 19.87 -19.35 10.75
N ILE A 12 19.57 -18.26 11.46
CA ILE A 12 19.39 -18.31 12.91
C ILE A 12 18.07 -19.04 13.18
N GLY A 13 18.17 -20.20 13.85
CA GLY A 13 17.03 -21.04 14.21
C GLY A 13 16.07 -20.39 15.21
N GLU A 14 15.30 -21.20 15.93
CA GLU A 14 14.35 -20.66 16.92
C GLU A 14 15.09 -19.87 18.01
N VAL A 15 14.81 -18.56 18.05
CA VAL A 15 15.32 -17.65 19.08
C VAL A 15 14.27 -17.53 20.18
N PRO A 16 14.64 -17.59 21.47
CA PRO A 16 13.72 -17.36 22.58
C PRO A 16 13.01 -16.01 22.44
N LYS A 17 11.69 -15.96 22.67
CA LYS A 17 10.85 -14.77 22.48
C LYS A 17 11.44 -13.50 23.14
N ASP A 18 12.07 -13.65 24.31
CA ASP A 18 12.69 -12.56 25.06
C ASP A 18 13.89 -11.89 24.33
N GLN A 19 14.52 -12.61 23.39
CA GLN A 19 15.70 -12.14 22.66
C GLN A 19 15.47 -11.98 21.14
N VAL A 20 14.28 -12.37 20.64
CA VAL A 20 13.91 -12.26 19.21
C VAL A 20 14.14 -10.83 18.70
N TYR A 21 13.75 -9.83 19.49
CA TYR A 21 13.95 -8.43 19.10
C TYR A 21 15.43 -8.07 18.93
N ALA A 22 16.25 -8.37 19.94
CA ALA A 22 17.66 -7.98 19.96
C ALA A 22 18.49 -8.72 18.91
N LEU A 23 18.24 -10.02 18.74
CA LEU A 23 19.03 -10.90 17.89
C LEU A 23 18.57 -10.93 16.43
N LYS A 24 17.28 -10.75 16.16
CA LYS A 24 16.69 -10.86 14.81
C LYS A 24 16.06 -9.54 14.35
N LEU A 25 15.03 -9.05 15.03
CA LEU A 25 14.18 -7.98 14.50
C LEU A 25 14.88 -6.62 14.40
N LYS A 26 15.77 -6.28 15.34
CA LYS A 26 16.53 -5.02 15.32
C LYS A 26 17.42 -4.90 14.07
N GLY A 27 18.05 -6.00 13.69
CA GLY A 27 18.87 -6.05 12.49
C GLY A 27 18.03 -5.98 11.22
N ILE A 28 16.89 -6.68 11.18
CA ILE A 28 15.94 -6.58 10.06
C ILE A 28 15.42 -5.15 9.89
N SER A 29 15.06 -4.48 10.99
CA SER A 29 14.62 -3.06 10.98
C SER A 29 15.69 -2.13 10.39
N THR A 30 16.96 -2.43 10.68
CA THR A 30 18.10 -1.70 10.13
C THR A 30 18.25 -1.96 8.64
N CYS A 31 18.09 -3.20 8.18
CA CYS A 31 18.08 -3.54 6.76
C CYS A 31 16.94 -2.84 6.00
N PHE A 32 15.75 -2.76 6.57
CA PHE A 32 14.63 -2.04 5.96
C PHE A 32 14.92 -0.54 5.84
N SER A 33 15.49 0.05 6.88
CA SER A 33 15.88 1.47 6.88
C SER A 33 16.98 1.76 5.85
N MET A 34 17.97 0.87 5.73
CA MET A 34 19.02 0.97 4.71
C MET A 34 18.43 0.87 3.30
N LEU A 35 17.57 -0.12 3.05
CA LEU A 35 16.94 -0.30 1.74
C LEU A 35 16.07 0.91 1.38
N LYS A 36 15.32 1.46 2.34
CA LYS A 36 14.55 2.70 2.13
C LYS A 36 15.46 3.85 1.69
N ALA A 37 16.57 4.06 2.40
CA ALA A 37 17.52 5.14 2.09
C ALA A 37 18.15 4.97 0.70
N VAL A 38 18.44 3.73 0.29
CA VAL A 38 18.94 3.44 -1.06
C VAL A 38 17.91 3.79 -2.13
N LEU A 39 16.66 3.40 -1.95
CA LEU A 39 15.59 3.60 -2.94
C LEU A 39 15.14 5.07 -3.04
N SER A 40 15.00 5.75 -1.90
CA SER A 40 14.51 7.15 -1.85
C SER A 40 15.59 8.21 -2.06
N GLY A 41 16.86 7.82 -1.96
CA GLY A 41 17.97 8.76 -1.99
C GLY A 41 18.30 9.35 -3.36
N ASN A 42 17.72 8.84 -4.45
CA ASN A 42 18.02 9.23 -5.83
C ASN A 42 19.53 9.20 -6.19
N TYR A 43 20.32 8.41 -5.47
CA TYR A 43 21.77 8.35 -5.63
C TYR A 43 22.19 7.64 -6.92
N VAL A 44 21.38 6.69 -7.41
CA VAL A 44 21.68 5.91 -8.62
C VAL A 44 20.42 5.70 -9.43
N ASN A 45 20.55 5.80 -10.77
CA ASN A 45 19.49 5.39 -11.69
C ASN A 45 19.41 3.87 -11.76
N PHE A 46 18.39 3.27 -11.14
CA PHE A 46 18.21 1.81 -11.12
C PHE A 46 18.04 1.17 -12.51
N GLY A 47 17.63 1.95 -13.52
CA GLY A 47 17.60 1.48 -14.91
C GLY A 47 18.98 1.10 -15.47
N VAL A 48 20.05 1.66 -14.90
CA VAL A 48 21.43 1.40 -15.30
C VAL A 48 21.90 0.01 -14.86
N PHE A 49 21.44 -0.48 -13.70
CA PHE A 49 21.77 -1.83 -13.20
C PHE A 49 21.41 -2.92 -14.22
N ARG A 50 20.21 -2.81 -14.81
CA ARG A 50 19.76 -3.75 -15.85
C ARG A 50 20.59 -3.67 -17.15
N LEU A 51 21.12 -2.49 -17.49
CA LEU A 51 21.97 -2.32 -18.67
C LEU A 51 23.36 -2.95 -18.49
N TYR A 52 23.87 -2.97 -17.26
CA TYR A 52 25.16 -3.58 -16.94
C TYR A 52 25.06 -5.03 -16.45
N GLY A 53 23.84 -5.59 -16.36
CA GLY A 53 23.63 -6.94 -15.82
C GLY A 53 23.95 -7.05 -14.32
N ASP A 54 23.77 -5.97 -13.57
CA ASP A 54 23.99 -5.93 -12.13
C ASP A 54 22.70 -6.30 -11.37
N ASP A 55 22.69 -7.50 -10.78
CA ASP A 55 21.55 -8.02 -10.02
C ASP A 55 21.53 -7.56 -8.54
N ALA A 56 22.39 -6.61 -8.13
CA ALA A 56 22.52 -6.24 -6.72
C ALA A 56 21.21 -5.68 -6.12
N LEU A 57 20.47 -4.88 -6.91
CA LEU A 57 19.17 -4.35 -6.49
C LEU A 57 18.15 -5.47 -6.35
N ASP A 58 18.00 -6.31 -7.37
CA ASP A 58 17.04 -7.41 -7.39
C ASP A 58 17.32 -8.40 -6.25
N ASN A 59 18.59 -8.75 -6.02
CA ASN A 59 18.99 -9.58 -4.88
C ASN A 59 18.65 -8.93 -3.53
N SER A 60 18.79 -7.61 -3.40
CA SER A 60 18.46 -6.88 -2.18
C SER A 60 16.96 -6.85 -1.93
N LEU A 61 16.16 -6.63 -2.96
CA LEU A 61 14.70 -6.69 -2.91
C LEU A 61 14.19 -8.10 -2.58
N GLN A 62 14.76 -9.14 -3.19
CA GLN A 62 14.44 -10.53 -2.87
C GLN A 62 14.82 -10.89 -1.42
N THR A 63 15.94 -10.37 -0.93
CA THR A 63 16.31 -10.54 0.48
C THR A 63 15.31 -9.84 1.40
N PHE A 64 14.83 -8.65 1.04
CA PHE A 64 13.76 -7.97 1.78
C PHE A 64 12.51 -8.85 1.91
N ILE A 65 12.05 -9.48 0.83
CA ILE A 65 10.88 -10.36 0.87
C ILE A 65 11.11 -11.56 1.80
N LYS A 66 12.29 -12.20 1.71
CA LYS A 66 12.63 -13.32 2.61
C LYS A 66 12.63 -12.89 4.09
N LEU A 67 13.16 -11.71 4.38
CA LEU A 67 13.16 -11.16 5.74
C LEU A 67 11.75 -10.83 6.21
N LEU A 68 10.90 -10.26 5.34
CA LEU A 68 9.51 -9.96 5.64
C LEU A 68 8.73 -11.23 5.98
N LEU A 69 8.82 -12.28 5.16
CA LEU A 69 8.16 -13.56 5.39
C LEU A 69 8.68 -14.30 6.64
N SER A 70 9.88 -13.97 7.11
CA SER A 70 10.44 -14.56 8.33
C SER A 70 9.87 -13.96 9.63
N ILE A 71 9.05 -12.92 9.52
CA ILE A 71 8.42 -12.20 10.63
C ILE A 71 6.92 -12.56 10.65
N PRO A 72 6.40 -13.09 11.77
CA PRO A 72 4.96 -13.25 11.97
C PRO A 72 4.25 -11.89 11.87
N GLN A 73 3.08 -11.85 11.25
CA GLN A 73 2.36 -10.59 11.04
C GLN A 73 2.00 -9.88 12.36
N SER A 74 1.70 -10.65 13.43
CA SER A 74 1.48 -10.15 14.79
C SER A 74 2.66 -9.33 15.31
N ASP A 75 3.88 -9.82 15.09
CA ASP A 75 5.10 -9.21 15.62
C ASP A 75 5.44 -7.91 14.87
N LEU A 76 4.87 -7.69 13.68
CA LEU A 76 5.18 -6.54 12.85
C LEU A 76 4.74 -5.23 13.51
N LEU A 77 3.59 -5.23 14.20
CA LEU A 77 3.03 -4.07 14.91
C LEU A 77 3.44 -4.01 16.39
N ASP A 78 3.82 -5.14 17.00
CA ASP A 78 4.25 -5.20 18.40
C ASP A 78 5.58 -4.47 18.67
N TYR A 79 6.43 -4.33 17.63
CA TYR A 79 7.73 -3.66 17.75
C TYR A 79 7.76 -2.34 16.96
N PRO A 80 7.53 -1.17 17.59
CA PRO A 80 7.37 0.11 16.88
C PRO A 80 8.50 0.49 15.93
N LYS A 81 9.76 0.19 16.29
CA LYS A 81 10.92 0.45 15.42
C LYS A 81 10.91 -0.41 14.16
N LEU A 82 10.45 -1.66 14.27
CA LEU A 82 10.29 -2.54 13.12
C LEU A 82 9.14 -2.03 12.26
N SER A 83 7.98 -1.76 12.84
CA SER A 83 6.80 -1.25 12.13
C SER A 83 7.14 0.01 11.33
N GLN A 84 7.71 1.02 11.98
CA GLN A 84 8.09 2.27 11.31
C GLN A 84 9.07 2.05 10.17
N SER A 85 10.08 1.20 10.36
CA SER A 85 11.05 0.90 9.29
C SER A 85 10.42 0.15 8.12
N TYR A 86 9.50 -0.78 8.40
CA TYR A 86 8.80 -1.58 7.40
C TYR A 86 7.82 -0.72 6.58
N TYR A 87 6.87 -0.05 7.23
CA TYR A 87 5.85 0.73 6.52
C TYR A 87 6.44 1.92 5.78
N SER A 88 7.51 2.52 6.31
CA SER A 88 8.21 3.59 5.60
C SER A 88 8.97 3.09 4.36
N LEU A 89 9.50 1.85 4.39
CA LEU A 89 10.07 1.21 3.20
C LEU A 89 8.97 0.81 2.20
N LEU A 90 7.86 0.27 2.69
CA LEU A 90 6.72 -0.15 1.86
C LEU A 90 6.11 1.02 1.10
N GLU A 91 5.99 2.19 1.73
CA GLU A 91 5.57 3.44 1.07
C GLU A 91 6.43 3.74 -0.16
N VAL A 92 7.77 3.75 0.00
CA VAL A 92 8.71 4.00 -1.10
C VAL A 92 8.60 2.93 -2.20
N LEU A 93 8.49 1.65 -1.81
CA LEU A 93 8.34 0.55 -2.77
C LEU A 93 7.05 0.67 -3.60
N THR A 94 5.92 0.96 -2.95
CA THR A 94 4.63 1.12 -3.63
C THR A 94 4.58 2.39 -4.49
N GLN A 95 5.35 3.41 -4.16
CA GLN A 95 5.41 4.65 -4.91
C GLN A 95 6.21 4.50 -6.22
N ASP A 96 7.47 4.06 -6.13
CA ASP A 96 8.41 4.12 -7.25
C ASP A 96 8.70 2.74 -7.87
N HIS A 97 8.48 1.66 -7.10
CA HIS A 97 8.82 0.28 -7.49
C HIS A 97 7.59 -0.65 -7.50
N MET A 98 6.41 -0.10 -7.81
CA MET A 98 5.16 -0.87 -7.81
C MET A 98 5.17 -2.08 -8.76
N SER A 99 5.96 -2.02 -9.85
CA SER A 99 6.16 -3.17 -10.74
C SER A 99 6.79 -4.36 -10.04
N PHE A 100 7.74 -4.12 -9.12
CA PHE A 100 8.34 -5.19 -8.32
C PHE A 100 7.29 -5.83 -7.41
N ILE A 101 6.47 -5.03 -6.72
CA ILE A 101 5.37 -5.54 -5.88
C ILE A 101 4.37 -6.37 -6.69
N ALA A 102 4.01 -5.91 -7.90
CA ALA A 102 3.11 -6.62 -8.80
C ALA A 102 3.70 -7.93 -9.35
N SER A 103 5.03 -8.06 -9.41
CA SER A 103 5.72 -9.28 -9.85
C SER A 103 5.88 -10.35 -8.75
N LEU A 104 5.55 -10.03 -7.50
CA LEU A 104 5.70 -10.95 -6.37
C LEU A 104 4.73 -12.13 -6.45
N GLU A 105 5.03 -13.18 -5.70
CA GLU A 105 4.13 -14.32 -5.55
C GLU A 105 2.83 -13.91 -4.83
N PRO A 106 1.67 -14.54 -5.16
CA PRO A 106 0.37 -14.18 -4.59
C PRO A 106 0.35 -14.17 -3.07
N HIS A 107 1.00 -15.14 -2.43
CA HIS A 107 1.04 -15.23 -0.96
C HIS A 107 1.76 -14.03 -0.32
N VAL A 108 2.80 -13.49 -0.98
CA VAL A 108 3.55 -12.33 -0.49
C VAL A 108 2.73 -11.06 -0.66
N ILE A 109 2.05 -10.90 -1.80
CA ILE A 109 1.12 -9.80 -2.03
C ILE A 109 0.03 -9.78 -0.95
N MET A 110 -0.55 -10.95 -0.66
CA MET A 110 -1.57 -11.08 0.37
C MET A 110 -1.03 -10.72 1.75
N TYR A 111 0.18 -11.18 2.11
CA TYR A 111 0.84 -10.77 3.35
C TYR A 111 0.98 -9.24 3.44
N ILE A 112 1.46 -8.59 2.36
CA ILE A 112 1.61 -7.13 2.31
C ILE A 112 0.27 -6.44 2.49
N LEU A 113 -0.78 -6.85 1.78
CA LEU A 113 -2.11 -6.25 1.88
C LEU A 113 -2.73 -6.44 3.27
N SER A 114 -2.60 -7.64 3.86
CA SER A 114 -3.03 -7.91 5.23
C SER A 114 -2.30 -6.99 6.22
N SER A 115 -0.98 -6.85 6.07
CA SER A 115 -0.17 -5.97 6.94
C SER A 115 -0.58 -4.49 6.80
N ILE A 116 -0.97 -4.04 5.60
CA ILE A 116 -1.50 -2.69 5.38
C ILE A 116 -2.85 -2.55 6.10
N SER A 117 -3.74 -3.52 5.95
CA SER A 117 -5.06 -3.52 6.59
C SER A 117 -4.97 -3.38 8.11
N GLU A 118 -4.08 -4.16 8.76
CA GLU A 118 -3.82 -4.05 10.19
C GLU A 118 -3.16 -2.71 10.56
N GLY A 119 -2.19 -2.26 9.75
CA GLY A 119 -1.49 -1.00 9.96
C GLY A 119 -2.38 0.26 9.84
N LEU A 120 -3.49 0.19 9.11
CA LEU A 120 -4.48 1.29 9.05
C LEU A 120 -5.14 1.53 10.41
N THR A 121 -5.28 0.49 11.23
CA THR A 121 -5.85 0.54 12.59
C THR A 121 -4.78 0.76 13.68
N ALA A 122 -3.52 0.93 13.29
CA ALA A 122 -2.43 1.13 14.24
C ALA A 122 -2.56 2.46 14.99
N LEU A 123 -2.21 2.45 16.28
CA LEU A 123 -2.21 3.64 17.14
C LEU A 123 -1.15 4.68 16.71
N ASP A 124 -0.06 4.23 16.10
CA ASP A 124 1.00 5.11 15.61
C ASP A 124 0.55 5.83 14.33
N THR A 125 0.40 7.16 14.46
CA THR A 125 -0.02 8.06 13.39
C THR A 125 0.89 8.00 12.16
N MET A 126 2.19 7.75 12.35
CA MET A 126 3.15 7.65 11.24
C MET A 126 2.99 6.34 10.49
N VAL A 127 2.74 5.24 11.20
CA VAL A 127 2.45 3.93 10.58
C VAL A 127 1.16 4.01 9.78
N CYS A 128 0.09 4.52 10.39
CA CYS A 128 -1.20 4.74 9.74
C CYS A 128 -1.06 5.59 8.47
N THR A 129 -0.30 6.70 8.52
CA THR A 129 -0.04 7.54 7.34
C THR A 129 0.69 6.79 6.23
N GLY A 130 1.74 6.04 6.57
CA GLY A 130 2.47 5.21 5.60
C GLY A 130 1.58 4.16 4.95
N CYS A 131 0.72 3.49 5.72
CA CYS A 131 -0.27 2.54 5.20
C CYS A 131 -1.26 3.20 4.25
N CYS A 132 -1.78 4.39 4.57
CA CYS A 132 -2.67 5.13 3.69
C CYS A 132 -1.99 5.50 2.36
N SER A 133 -0.75 5.99 2.40
CA SER A 133 0.04 6.29 1.20
C SER A 133 0.27 5.04 0.36
N SER A 134 0.73 3.95 0.98
CA SER A 134 0.95 2.67 0.29
C SER A 134 -0.32 2.15 -0.38
N LEU A 135 -1.44 2.21 0.34
CA LEU A 135 -2.73 1.78 -0.19
C LEU A 135 -3.20 2.66 -1.35
N ASP A 136 -3.05 3.99 -1.24
CA ASP A 136 -3.38 4.94 -2.31
C ASP A 136 -2.59 4.63 -3.59
N HIS A 137 -1.29 4.34 -3.47
CA HIS A 137 -0.45 3.95 -4.59
C HIS A 137 -0.88 2.62 -5.23
N ILE A 138 -1.14 1.59 -4.41
CA ILE A 138 -1.59 0.27 -4.89
C ILE A 138 -2.92 0.39 -5.63
N VAL A 139 -3.89 1.06 -5.02
CA VAL A 139 -5.24 1.24 -5.57
C VAL A 139 -5.21 2.08 -6.84
N THR A 140 -4.41 3.15 -6.86
CA THR A 140 -4.18 3.96 -8.07
C THR A 140 -3.57 3.12 -9.19
N TYR A 141 -2.63 2.25 -8.87
CA TYR A 141 -2.00 1.35 -9.83
C TYR A 141 -3.02 0.35 -10.42
N LEU A 142 -3.82 -0.30 -9.58
CA LEU A 142 -4.90 -1.20 -9.99
C LEU A 142 -5.91 -0.50 -10.91
N PHE A 143 -6.34 0.70 -10.53
CA PHE A 143 -7.31 1.47 -11.32
C PHE A 143 -6.75 1.86 -12.70
N LYS A 144 -5.47 2.24 -12.77
CA LYS A 144 -4.76 2.54 -14.04
C LYS A 144 -4.70 1.30 -14.94
N GLN A 145 -4.50 0.11 -14.39
CA GLN A 145 -4.49 -1.15 -15.15
C GLN A 145 -5.87 -1.50 -15.69
N LEU A 146 -6.91 -1.44 -14.85
CA LEU A 146 -8.29 -1.68 -15.27
C LEU A 146 -8.71 -0.74 -16.40
N SER A 147 -8.43 0.56 -16.23
CA SER A 147 -8.76 1.59 -17.23
C SER A 147 -8.03 1.40 -18.57
N ARG A 148 -6.84 0.79 -18.55
CA ARG A 148 -6.06 0.44 -19.75
C ARG A 148 -6.59 -0.79 -20.45
N SER A 149 -7.00 -1.82 -19.71
CA SER A 149 -7.60 -3.05 -20.25
C SER A 149 -8.88 -2.78 -21.05
N THR A 150 -9.70 -1.82 -20.61
CA THR A 150 -10.95 -1.44 -21.31
C THR A 150 -10.71 -0.66 -22.61
N LYS A 151 -9.57 0.04 -22.74
CA LYS A 151 -9.20 0.76 -23.97
C LYS A 151 -8.34 -0.17 -24.84
N LYS A 152 -8.97 -0.80 -25.85
CA LYS A 152 -8.28 -1.55 -26.92
C LYS A 152 -7.06 -0.75 -27.47
N ARG A 153 -5.87 -0.95 -26.92
CA ARG A 153 -4.60 -0.44 -27.45
C ARG A 153 -3.63 -1.61 -27.58
N ALA A 154 -3.04 -1.70 -28.76
CA ALA A 154 -2.20 -2.80 -29.25
C ALA A 154 -0.78 -2.88 -28.64
N ALA A 155 -0.58 -2.37 -27.42
CA ALA A 155 0.71 -2.48 -26.73
C ALA A 155 0.66 -3.67 -25.76
N PRO A 156 1.67 -4.56 -25.74
CA PRO A 156 1.70 -5.69 -24.82
C PRO A 156 1.70 -5.16 -23.39
N VAL A 157 0.69 -5.57 -22.62
CA VAL A 157 0.62 -5.35 -21.18
C VAL A 157 1.78 -6.15 -20.57
N PRO A 158 2.57 -5.59 -19.63
CA PRO A 158 3.52 -6.39 -18.87
C PRO A 158 2.78 -7.57 -18.22
N GLN A 159 3.18 -8.81 -18.47
CA GLN A 159 2.46 -10.00 -17.95
C GLN A 159 2.29 -9.97 -16.42
N GLU A 160 3.21 -9.33 -15.70
CA GLU A 160 3.18 -9.16 -14.23
C GLU A 160 2.00 -8.28 -13.78
N SER A 161 1.65 -7.25 -14.56
CA SER A 161 0.52 -6.39 -14.24
C SER A 161 -0.82 -7.12 -14.29
N ASP A 162 -1.00 -8.03 -15.24
CA ASP A 162 -2.23 -8.83 -15.36
C ASP A 162 -2.36 -9.84 -14.21
N ARG A 163 -1.25 -10.37 -13.69
CA ARG A 163 -1.26 -11.31 -12.55
C ARG A 163 -1.74 -10.63 -11.28
N PHE A 164 -1.20 -9.46 -10.95
CA PHE A 164 -1.62 -8.71 -9.76
C PHE A 164 -3.12 -8.38 -9.82
N LEU A 165 -3.61 -7.93 -10.97
CA LEU A 165 -5.02 -7.65 -11.18
C LEU A 165 -5.88 -8.92 -11.04
N HIS A 166 -5.42 -10.04 -11.59
CA HIS A 166 -6.14 -11.31 -11.48
C HIS A 166 -6.24 -11.81 -10.04
N ILE A 167 -5.16 -11.70 -9.26
CA ILE A 167 -5.16 -12.05 -7.82
C ILE A 167 -6.19 -11.20 -7.07
N MET A 168 -6.24 -9.89 -7.35
CA MET A 168 -7.23 -8.99 -6.74
C MET A 168 -8.67 -9.28 -7.17
N GLN A 169 -8.89 -9.77 -8.39
CA GLN A 169 -10.20 -10.24 -8.84
C GLN A 169 -10.61 -11.57 -8.18
N GLN A 170 -9.66 -12.42 -7.83
CA GLN A 170 -9.91 -13.68 -7.11
C GLN A 170 -10.16 -13.47 -5.61
N HIS A 171 -9.64 -12.40 -5.03
CA HIS A 171 -9.80 -12.05 -3.61
C HIS A 171 -10.40 -10.64 -3.42
N PRO A 172 -11.63 -10.39 -3.92
CA PRO A 172 -12.27 -9.08 -3.78
C PRO A 172 -12.55 -8.75 -2.31
N GLU A 173 -12.65 -9.76 -1.42
CA GLU A 173 -12.94 -9.55 0.00
C GLU A 173 -11.89 -8.66 0.66
N MET A 174 -10.62 -8.76 0.26
CA MET A 174 -9.53 -7.94 0.84
C MET A 174 -9.75 -6.45 0.59
N ILE A 175 -10.08 -6.08 -0.65
CA ILE A 175 -10.30 -4.67 -1.01
C ILE A 175 -11.57 -4.15 -0.35
N GLN A 176 -12.62 -4.99 -0.27
CA GLN A 176 -13.85 -4.68 0.43
C GLN A 176 -13.64 -4.47 1.93
N GLN A 177 -12.83 -5.33 2.57
CA GLN A 177 -12.45 -5.20 3.98
C GLN A 177 -11.68 -3.91 4.21
N MET A 178 -10.66 -3.60 3.40
CA MET A 178 -9.91 -2.34 3.52
C MET A 178 -10.82 -1.11 3.32
N LEU A 179 -11.76 -1.15 2.38
CA LEU A 179 -12.75 -0.09 2.19
C LEU A 179 -13.63 0.08 3.43
N SER A 180 -14.15 -1.03 3.98
CA SER A 180 -14.97 -1.02 5.21
C SER A 180 -14.19 -0.46 6.39
N THR A 181 -12.95 -0.91 6.59
CA THR A 181 -12.05 -0.43 7.66
C THR A 181 -11.80 1.08 7.55
N VAL A 182 -11.37 1.57 6.38
CA VAL A 182 -11.10 3.01 6.17
C VAL A 182 -12.38 3.83 6.39
N LEU A 183 -13.53 3.36 5.89
CA LEU A 183 -14.79 4.07 6.05
C LEU A 183 -15.23 4.12 7.52
N ASN A 184 -15.11 3.01 8.25
CA ASN A 184 -15.46 2.95 9.67
C ASN A 184 -14.57 3.88 10.51
N ILE A 185 -13.26 3.90 10.25
CA ILE A 185 -12.33 4.81 10.93
C ILE A 185 -12.72 6.27 10.67
N ILE A 186 -13.08 6.63 9.43
CA ILE A 186 -13.43 8.02 9.10
C ILE A 186 -14.79 8.43 9.70
N ILE A 187 -15.77 7.53 9.73
CA ILE A 187 -17.14 7.85 10.16
C ILE A 187 -17.29 7.77 11.69
N PHE A 188 -16.68 6.78 12.33
CA PHE A 188 -16.96 6.43 13.72
C PHE A 188 -15.80 6.71 14.69
N GLU A 189 -14.57 6.94 14.20
CA GLU A 189 -13.42 7.22 15.07
C GLU A 189 -12.95 8.68 14.95
N ASP A 190 -12.34 9.20 16.02
CA ASP A 190 -11.64 10.49 16.02
C ASP A 190 -10.31 10.37 15.26
N CYS A 191 -10.41 10.18 13.93
CA CYS A 191 -9.28 9.96 13.07
C CYS A 191 -8.42 11.23 12.97
N ARG A 192 -7.21 11.22 13.55
CA ARG A 192 -6.25 12.33 13.43
C ARG A 192 -5.64 12.46 12.03
N ASN A 193 -5.72 11.39 11.23
CA ASN A 193 -5.13 11.26 9.89
C ASN A 193 -6.15 11.39 8.75
N GLN A 194 -7.22 12.18 8.93
CA GLN A 194 -8.32 12.26 7.95
C GLN A 194 -7.84 12.58 6.53
N TRP A 195 -6.85 13.47 6.40
CA TRP A 195 -6.29 13.84 5.10
C TRP A 195 -5.65 12.64 4.39
N SER A 196 -4.78 11.90 5.08
CA SER A 196 -4.11 10.72 4.55
C SER A 196 -5.10 9.59 4.25
N MET A 197 -6.06 9.35 5.15
CA MET A 197 -7.09 8.31 5.02
C MET A 197 -8.08 8.57 3.87
N SER A 198 -8.36 9.82 3.54
CA SER A 198 -9.25 10.18 2.43
C SER A 198 -8.69 9.81 1.05
N ARG A 199 -7.36 9.73 0.91
CA ARG A 199 -6.68 9.45 -0.36
C ARG A 199 -6.99 8.04 -0.89
N PRO A 200 -6.72 6.95 -0.15
CA PRO A 200 -7.03 5.61 -0.61
C PRO A 200 -8.54 5.38 -0.73
N LEU A 201 -9.38 6.05 0.08
CA LEU A 201 -10.83 5.83 0.11
C LEU A 201 -11.47 5.99 -1.28
N LEU A 202 -11.15 7.07 -1.99
CA LEU A 202 -11.73 7.31 -3.32
C LEU A 202 -11.38 6.18 -4.28
N GLY A 203 -10.11 5.77 -4.31
CA GLY A 203 -9.70 4.68 -5.16
C GLY A 203 -10.37 3.35 -4.79
N LEU A 204 -10.54 3.07 -3.49
CA LEU A 204 -11.23 1.87 -3.01
C LEU A 204 -12.70 1.86 -3.41
N ILE A 205 -13.39 3.01 -3.33
CA ILE A 205 -14.77 3.18 -3.79
C ILE A 205 -14.87 2.91 -5.29
N LEU A 206 -13.97 3.48 -6.09
CA LEU A 206 -13.96 3.30 -7.55
C LEU A 206 -13.67 1.85 -7.97
N LEU A 207 -12.89 1.11 -7.18
CA LEU A 207 -12.67 -0.32 -7.41
C LEU A 207 -13.88 -1.18 -7.02
N ASN A 208 -14.72 -0.73 -6.09
CA ASN A 208 -15.82 -1.51 -5.51
C ASN A 208 -17.14 -0.72 -5.41
N GLU A 209 -17.59 -0.10 -6.49
CA GLU A 209 -18.76 0.79 -6.47
C GLU A 209 -20.04 0.11 -5.94
N LYS A 210 -20.26 -1.15 -6.34
CA LYS A 210 -21.43 -1.93 -5.91
C LYS A 210 -21.42 -2.17 -4.40
N TYR A 211 -20.30 -2.65 -3.88
CA TYR A 211 -20.14 -2.92 -2.45
C TYR A 211 -20.25 -1.64 -1.61
N PHE A 212 -19.70 -0.51 -2.10
CA PHE A 212 -19.85 0.77 -1.43
C PHE A 212 -21.32 1.21 -1.34
N ALA A 213 -22.13 0.97 -2.39
CA ALA A 213 -23.55 1.28 -2.36
C ALA A 213 -24.29 0.47 -1.28
N ASP A 214 -23.98 -0.82 -1.16
CA ASP A 214 -24.55 -1.70 -0.12
C ASP A 214 -24.13 -1.26 1.28
N LEU A 215 -22.83 -0.96 1.47
CA LEU A 215 -22.29 -0.49 2.74
C LEU A 215 -22.94 0.84 3.17
N ARG A 216 -23.10 1.78 2.24
CA ARG A 216 -23.79 3.05 2.48
C ARG A 216 -25.24 2.82 2.92
N ASN A 217 -25.98 1.95 2.25
CA ASN A 217 -27.37 1.64 2.60
C ASN A 217 -27.46 1.02 4.00
N SER A 218 -26.53 0.12 4.34
CA SER A 218 -26.43 -0.46 5.68
C SER A 218 -26.19 0.59 6.77
N ILE A 219 -25.26 1.53 6.54
CA ILE A 219 -24.96 2.62 7.48
C ILE A 219 -26.15 3.56 7.66
N VAL A 220 -26.83 3.94 6.58
CA VAL A 220 -28.01 4.82 6.65
C VAL A 220 -29.16 4.14 7.40
N ASN A 221 -29.39 2.84 7.17
CA ASN A 221 -30.48 2.10 7.80
C ASN A 221 -30.22 1.76 9.27
N SER A 222 -28.96 1.78 9.72
CA SER A 222 -28.58 1.52 11.11
C SER A 222 -28.60 2.78 11.99
N GLN A 223 -28.85 3.97 11.41
CA GLN A 223 -28.99 5.21 12.20
C GLN A 223 -30.38 5.37 12.81
N PRO A 224 -30.49 5.88 14.05
CA PRO A 224 -31.77 6.24 14.66
C PRO A 224 -32.45 7.41 13.92
N PRO A 225 -33.79 7.55 13.96
CA PRO A 225 -34.56 8.46 13.09
C PRO A 225 -34.23 9.96 13.19
N ARG A 226 -33.46 10.38 14.21
CA ARG A 226 -33.12 11.79 14.46
C ARG A 226 -31.86 12.30 13.75
N GLU A 227 -30.97 11.44 13.26
CA GLU A 227 -29.67 11.84 12.66
C GLU A 227 -29.58 11.61 11.13
N ALA A 228 -30.49 10.79 10.57
CA ALA A 228 -30.53 10.47 9.14
C ALA A 228 -30.76 11.70 8.23
N ALA A 229 -31.39 12.77 8.76
CA ALA A 229 -31.67 14.00 8.02
C ALA A 229 -30.43 14.90 7.82
N GLY A 230 -29.41 14.80 8.69
CA GLY A 230 -28.20 15.64 8.64
C GLY A 230 -27.02 15.05 7.86
N HIS A 231 -26.90 13.72 7.79
CA HIS A 231 -25.78 13.02 7.14
C HIS A 231 -26.01 12.72 5.65
N ALA A 232 -27.27 12.59 5.21
CA ALA A 232 -27.61 12.36 3.81
C ALA A 232 -27.07 13.46 2.84
N PRO A 233 -27.05 14.76 3.21
CA PRO A 233 -26.41 15.82 2.41
C PRO A 233 -24.88 15.75 2.42
N MET A 234 -24.23 15.46 3.55
CA MET A 234 -22.77 15.45 3.67
C MET A 234 -22.10 14.36 2.81
N LEU A 235 -22.68 13.16 2.77
CA LEU A 235 -22.21 12.08 1.90
C LEU A 235 -22.48 12.35 0.42
N ARG A 236 -23.46 13.21 0.10
CA ARG A 236 -23.77 13.64 -1.28
C ARG A 236 -22.83 14.76 -1.74
N GLU A 237 -22.46 15.66 -0.84
CA GLU A 237 -21.51 16.74 -1.10
C GLU A 237 -20.04 16.27 -1.17
N SER A 238 -19.64 15.30 -0.36
CA SER A 238 -18.29 14.72 -0.42
C SER A 238 -18.04 14.07 -1.79
N HIS A 239 -19.04 13.38 -2.35
CA HIS A 239 -18.97 12.80 -3.69
C HIS A 239 -18.78 13.86 -4.80
N GLY A 240 -19.30 15.08 -4.61
CA GLY A 240 -19.11 16.22 -5.51
C GLY A 240 -17.74 16.89 -5.36
N ARG A 241 -17.28 17.08 -4.12
CA ARG A 241 -15.95 17.68 -3.82
C ARG A 241 -14.79 16.77 -4.21
N HIS A 242 -14.91 15.45 -4.00
CA HIS A 242 -13.88 14.50 -4.41
C HIS A 242 -13.78 14.37 -5.94
N ARG A 243 -14.91 14.48 -6.67
CA ARG A 243 -14.92 14.51 -8.14
C ARG A 243 -14.27 15.79 -8.68
N ALA A 244 -14.46 16.93 -8.02
CA ALA A 244 -13.81 18.19 -8.38
C ALA A 244 -12.27 18.16 -8.12
N GLN A 245 -11.84 17.63 -6.96
CA GLN A 245 -10.41 17.46 -6.65
C GLN A 245 -9.70 16.50 -7.63
N PHE A 246 -10.39 15.47 -8.12
CA PHE A 246 -9.83 14.56 -9.13
C PHE A 246 -9.72 15.21 -10.52
N THR A 247 -10.67 16.08 -10.88
CA THR A 247 -10.61 16.86 -12.13
C THR A 247 -9.41 17.81 -12.10
N GLN A 248 -9.15 18.42 -10.94
CA GLN A 248 -8.00 19.30 -10.73
C GLN A 248 -6.65 18.55 -10.69
N LYS A 249 -6.61 17.33 -10.11
CA LYS A 249 -5.44 16.43 -10.21
C LYS A 249 -5.18 15.95 -11.65
N GLN A 250 -6.23 15.65 -12.42
CA GLN A 250 -6.08 15.28 -13.84
C GLN A 250 -5.59 16.45 -14.70
N GLN A 251 -6.07 17.68 -14.47
CA GLN A 251 -5.58 18.88 -15.18
C GLN A 251 -4.13 19.21 -14.84
N ASN A 252 -3.70 19.04 -13.58
CA ASN A 252 -2.29 19.24 -13.20
C ASN A 252 -1.34 18.17 -13.76
N CYS A 253 -1.82 16.96 -14.07
CA CYS A 253 -1.01 15.95 -14.79
C CYS A 253 -0.89 16.21 -16.30
N VAL A 254 -1.74 17.05 -16.90
CA VAL A 254 -1.72 17.35 -18.34
C VAL A 254 -0.85 18.58 -18.66
N HIS A 255 -0.51 19.42 -17.67
CA HIS A 255 0.24 20.67 -17.87
C HIS A 255 1.75 20.64 -17.57
N THR A 256 2.35 19.49 -17.28
CA THR A 256 3.81 19.35 -17.36
C THR A 256 4.22 18.91 -18.76
N GLU A 257 4.17 19.85 -19.71
CA GLU A 257 4.98 19.76 -20.92
C GLU A 257 6.47 19.91 -20.56
N PRO A 258 7.38 19.18 -21.23
CA PRO A 258 8.80 19.33 -21.01
C PRO A 258 9.27 20.69 -21.56
N LEU A 259 9.95 21.46 -20.72
CA LEU A 259 10.79 22.57 -21.17
C LEU A 259 11.75 22.05 -22.24
N ARG A 260 11.56 22.53 -23.48
CA ARG A 260 12.53 22.39 -24.56
C ARG A 260 13.84 23.06 -24.12
N VAL A 261 14.92 22.28 -24.13
CA VAL A 261 16.28 22.75 -24.40
C VAL A 261 16.80 21.92 -25.55
#